data_AF-A0A820L2Q0-F1
#
_entry.id   AF-A0A820L2Q0-F1
#
_cell.length_a   1.000
_cell.length_b   1.000
_cell.length_c   1.000
_cell.angle_alpha   90.00
_cell.angle_beta   90.00
_cell.angle_gamma   90.00
#
_symmetry.space_group_name_H-M   'P 1'
#
loop_
_entity.id
_entity.type
_entity.pdbx_description
1 polymer ?
#
loop_
_entity_poly.entity_id
_entity_poly.type
_entity_poly.pdbx_seq_one_letter_code
_entity_poly.pdbx_strand_id
1 'polypeptide(L)'
;YVQQVLDCPSLNYLDSIIKSDLNSHSYHTIVHLAPHSTLNNETYRSWMKSIKTTHHLFLDETQKNVHIEAIYRYQTQLNYIDDGIFPLLSYHNSLKEELKLPESVDNITYGLTSTRIPIRPILGPDNSKLVVLQPQNYIDTLLENEEFKQTFTAAKQQLQAMHEIAKTGHSYPEIIFLGTGSACPSKPRNTSGILIH
;
A
#
# COMPACT_ATOMS: atom_id res chain seq x y z
N TYR A 1 22.90 20.41 0.57
CA TYR A 1 22.69 19.07 1.15
C TYR A 1 22.47 18.13 -0.01
N VAL A 2 23.42 17.24 -0.24
CA VAL A 2 23.37 16.35 -1.41
C VAL A 2 22.49 15.16 -1.05
N GLN A 3 21.52 14.86 -1.92
CA GLN A 3 20.73 13.64 -1.89
C GLN A 3 21.08 12.83 -3.12
N GLN A 4 21.04 11.51 -3.02
CA GLN A 4 21.29 10.62 -4.14
C GLN A 4 20.17 9.58 -4.24
N VAL A 5 19.72 9.31 -5.46
CA VAL A 5 18.84 8.17 -5.76
C VAL A 5 19.66 7.13 -6.51
N LEU A 6 19.52 5.87 -6.10
CA LEU A 6 20.20 4.72 -6.68
C LEU A 6 19.16 3.71 -7.11
N ASP A 7 19.29 3.23 -8.33
CA ASP A 7 18.46 2.17 -8.89
C ASP A 7 19.34 0.95 -9.16
N CYS A 8 19.12 -0.12 -8.39
CA CYS A 8 19.84 -1.39 -8.51
C CYS A 8 18.82 -2.53 -8.67
N PRO A 9 18.34 -2.77 -9.90
CA PRO A 9 17.24 -3.70 -10.12
C PRO A 9 17.64 -5.16 -9.89
N SER A 10 18.93 -5.49 -9.91
CA SER A 10 19.43 -6.84 -9.60
C SER A 10 20.93 -6.85 -9.27
N LEU A 11 21.40 -7.97 -8.71
CA LEU A 11 22.82 -8.18 -8.39
C LEU A 11 23.76 -8.07 -9.60
N ASN A 12 23.27 -8.23 -10.83
CA ASN A 12 24.07 -8.08 -12.04
C ASN A 12 24.62 -6.65 -12.23
N TYR A 13 23.99 -5.66 -11.59
CA TYR A 13 24.42 -4.26 -11.64
C TYR A 13 25.36 -3.87 -10.50
N LEU A 14 25.60 -4.80 -9.56
CA LEU A 14 26.31 -4.52 -8.32
C LEU A 14 27.73 -4.02 -8.58
N ASP A 15 28.48 -4.70 -9.45
CA ASP A 15 29.86 -4.31 -9.78
C ASP A 15 29.95 -2.90 -10.37
N SER A 16 28.99 -2.53 -11.21
CA SER A 16 28.93 -1.20 -11.82
C SER A 16 28.63 -0.12 -10.78
N ILE A 17 27.73 -0.41 -9.84
CA ILE A 17 27.36 0.50 -8.76
C ILE A 17 28.50 0.64 -7.75
N ILE A 18 29.20 -0.44 -7.40
CA ILE A 18 30.35 -0.39 -6.48
C ILE A 18 31.48 0.47 -7.05
N LYS A 19 31.69 0.41 -8.37
CA LYS A 19 32.68 1.23 -9.08
C LYS A 19 32.28 2.70 -9.23
N SER A 20 31.06 3.08 -8.86
CA SER A 20 30.64 4.48 -8.90
C SER A 20 31.37 5.32 -7.86
N ASP A 21 31.55 6.61 -8.15
CA ASP A 21 32.26 7.54 -7.26
C ASP A 21 31.38 8.09 -6.11
N LEU A 22 30.42 7.30 -5.61
CA LEU A 22 29.54 7.75 -4.52
C LEU A 22 30.28 7.95 -3.20
N ASN A 23 31.41 7.28 -3.00
CA ASN A 23 32.18 7.41 -1.76
C ASN A 23 32.96 8.74 -1.64
N SER A 24 33.04 9.54 -2.72
CA SER A 24 33.75 10.82 -2.71
C SER A 24 32.96 11.97 -2.06
N HIS A 25 31.66 11.78 -1.81
CA HIS A 25 30.76 12.81 -1.28
C HIS A 25 30.12 12.40 0.05
N SER A 26 29.63 13.39 0.80
CA SER A 26 28.79 13.18 1.98
C SER A 26 27.34 13.52 1.65
N TYR A 27 26.42 12.59 1.91
CA TYR A 27 25.01 12.74 1.59
C TYR A 27 24.15 12.89 2.84
N HIS A 28 23.10 13.71 2.74
CA HIS A 28 22.05 13.71 3.76
C HIS A 28 21.23 12.42 3.70
N THR A 29 20.87 11.97 2.50
CA THR A 29 20.10 10.75 2.31
C THR A 29 20.45 10.09 0.99
N ILE A 30 20.54 8.77 1.01
CA ILE A 30 20.63 7.93 -0.18
C ILE A 30 19.36 7.09 -0.27
N VAL A 31 18.64 7.23 -1.37
CA VAL A 31 17.44 6.45 -1.66
C VAL A 31 17.84 5.27 -2.52
N HIS A 32 17.58 4.06 -2.04
CA HIS A 32 17.90 2.80 -2.70
C HIS A 32 16.61 2.18 -3.25
N LEU A 33 16.44 2.24 -4.57
CA LEU A 33 15.42 1.53 -5.33
C LEU A 33 16.01 0.18 -5.73
N ALA A 34 15.69 -0.89 -5.01
CA ALA A 34 16.23 -2.20 -5.30
C ALA A 34 15.36 -3.30 -4.66
N PRO A 35 15.32 -4.51 -5.26
CA PRO A 35 14.63 -5.63 -4.64
C PRO A 35 15.22 -6.00 -3.28
N HIS A 36 14.40 -6.59 -2.42
CA HIS A 36 14.80 -7.03 -1.08
C HIS A 36 16.03 -7.94 -1.08
N SER A 37 16.09 -8.84 -2.06
CA SER A 37 17.21 -9.77 -2.26
C SER A 37 18.53 -9.04 -2.56
N THR A 38 18.49 -7.95 -3.31
CA THR A 38 19.65 -7.08 -3.60
C THR A 38 20.07 -6.31 -2.35
N LEU A 39 19.12 -5.69 -1.65
CA LEU A 39 19.40 -4.89 -0.44
C LEU A 39 19.95 -5.73 0.71
N ASN A 40 19.59 -7.02 0.78
CA ASN A 40 20.08 -7.96 1.78
C ASN A 40 21.38 -8.66 1.41
N ASN A 41 21.85 -8.52 0.18
CA ASN A 41 23.10 -9.11 -0.24
C ASN A 41 24.27 -8.55 0.58
N GLU A 42 25.15 -9.44 1.04
CA GLU A 42 26.28 -9.08 1.92
C GLU A 42 27.22 -8.07 1.26
N THR A 43 27.52 -8.24 -0.03
CA THR A 43 28.39 -7.35 -0.79
C THR A 43 27.75 -5.97 -0.96
N TYR A 44 26.46 -5.90 -1.28
CA TYR A 44 25.72 -4.64 -1.34
C TYR A 44 25.71 -3.93 0.00
N ARG A 45 25.40 -4.64 1.10
CA ARG A 45 25.40 -4.08 2.45
C ARG A 45 26.78 -3.57 2.86
N SER A 46 27.84 -4.30 2.53
CA SER A 46 29.22 -3.94 2.86
C SER A 46 29.65 -2.68 2.12
N TRP A 47 29.35 -2.60 0.81
CA TRP A 47 29.60 -1.41 0.00
C TRP A 47 28.79 -0.21 0.49
N MET A 48 27.49 -0.38 0.74
CA MET A 48 26.62 0.69 1.19
C MET A 48 27.12 1.31 2.51
N LYS A 49 27.59 0.49 3.46
CA LYS A 49 28.19 0.96 4.72
C LYS A 49 29.44 1.82 4.53
N SER A 50 30.11 1.73 3.38
CA SER A 50 31.26 2.58 3.05
C SER A 50 30.87 4.00 2.64
N ILE A 51 29.60 4.22 2.26
CA ILE A 51 29.11 5.51 1.79
C ILE A 51 28.82 6.42 2.99
N LYS A 52 29.33 7.65 2.96
CA LYS A 52 29.11 8.64 4.03
C LYS A 52 27.71 9.24 3.90
N THR A 53 26.76 8.77 4.71
CA THR A 53 25.41 9.36 4.74
C THR A 53 24.75 9.39 6.11
N THR A 54 23.85 10.36 6.31
CA THR A 54 22.99 10.43 7.50
C THR A 54 21.87 9.39 7.47
N HIS A 55 21.31 9.08 6.29
CA HIS A 55 20.19 8.15 6.15
C HIS A 55 20.28 7.31 4.86
N HIS A 56 20.06 6.01 4.99
CA HIS A 56 19.74 5.14 3.87
C HIS A 56 18.23 4.89 3.86
N LEU A 57 17.54 5.30 2.79
CA LEU A 57 16.12 5.01 2.58
C LEU A 57 15.99 3.84 1.61
N PHE A 58 15.53 2.69 2.11
CA PHE A 58 15.31 1.48 1.33
C PHE A 58 13.88 1.46 0.80
N LEU A 59 13.74 1.30 -0.51
CA LEU A 59 12.45 1.15 -1.18
C LEU A 59 12.47 -0.18 -1.93
N ASP A 60 11.85 -1.19 -1.33
CA ASP A 60 11.72 -2.54 -1.85
C ASP A 60 10.25 -3.00 -1.91
N GLU A 61 10.03 -4.22 -2.35
CA GLU A 61 8.72 -4.85 -2.51
C GLU A 61 8.13 -5.46 -1.22
N THR A 62 8.89 -5.45 -0.11
CA THR A 62 8.45 -6.09 1.15
C THR A 62 7.57 -5.18 1.98
N GLN A 63 7.79 -3.88 1.86
CA GLN A 63 7.07 -2.88 2.63
C GLN A 63 5.70 -2.63 2.02
N LYS A 64 4.68 -2.72 2.87
CA LYS A 64 3.30 -2.67 2.42
C LYS A 64 2.47 -1.79 3.35
N ASN A 65 1.88 -0.73 2.79
CA ASN A 65 0.96 0.11 3.51
C ASN A 65 -0.16 0.64 2.61
N VAL A 66 -1.19 1.19 3.26
CA VAL A 66 -2.31 1.83 2.58
C VAL A 66 -1.83 3.12 1.93
N HIS A 67 -2.10 3.25 0.64
CA HIS A 67 -1.72 4.42 -0.16
C HIS A 67 -2.88 5.42 -0.29
N ILE A 68 -4.11 4.95 -0.50
CA ILE A 68 -5.29 5.79 -0.71
C ILE A 68 -6.45 5.28 0.15
N GLU A 69 -6.83 6.07 1.16
CA GLU A 69 -7.92 5.76 2.10
C GLU A 69 -9.27 5.52 1.39
N ALA A 70 -9.56 6.32 0.36
CA ALA A 70 -10.87 6.32 -0.30
C ALA A 70 -11.26 4.94 -0.83
N ILE A 71 -10.32 4.19 -1.42
CA ILE A 71 -10.55 2.84 -1.96
C ILE A 71 -11.06 1.91 -0.85
N TYR A 72 -10.37 1.93 0.30
CA TYR A 72 -10.71 1.09 1.44
C TYR A 72 -12.02 1.50 2.08
N ARG A 73 -12.30 2.81 2.18
CA ARG A 73 -13.58 3.33 2.66
C ARG A 73 -14.74 2.82 1.81
N TYR A 74 -14.67 2.94 0.48
CA TYR A 74 -15.72 2.44 -0.39
C TYR A 74 -15.88 0.92 -0.30
N GLN A 75 -14.77 0.16 -0.28
CA GLN A 75 -14.86 -1.28 -0.13
C GLN A 75 -15.49 -1.67 1.21
N THR A 76 -15.15 -0.98 2.32
CA THR A 76 -15.76 -1.23 3.63
C THR A 76 -17.27 -1.00 3.59
N GLN A 77 -17.71 0.10 2.96
CA GLN A 77 -19.14 0.41 2.84
C GLN A 77 -19.89 -0.59 1.95
N LEU A 78 -19.28 -1.03 0.84
CA LEU A 78 -19.84 -2.06 -0.04
C LEU A 78 -19.88 -3.43 0.63
N ASN A 79 -18.82 -3.81 1.33
CA ASN A 79 -18.76 -5.04 2.12
C ASN A 79 -19.82 -5.10 3.22
N TYR A 80 -20.16 -3.95 3.82
CA TYR A 80 -21.25 -3.86 4.80
C TYR A 80 -22.64 -4.13 4.18
N ILE A 81 -22.80 -3.79 2.89
CA ILE A 81 -24.00 -4.13 2.11
C ILE A 81 -24.02 -5.62 1.83
N ASP A 82 -22.94 -6.16 1.28
CA ASP A 82 -22.83 -7.58 0.96
C ASP A 82 -21.36 -8.04 0.99
N ASP A 83 -21.03 -8.93 1.91
CA ASP A 83 -19.66 -9.42 2.09
C ASP A 83 -19.29 -10.56 1.15
N GLY A 84 -20.28 -11.20 0.52
CA GLY A 84 -20.09 -12.21 -0.53
C GLY A 84 -19.75 -11.57 -1.87
N ILE A 85 -20.49 -10.53 -2.27
CA ILE A 85 -20.29 -9.80 -3.52
C ILE A 85 -19.07 -8.85 -3.42
N PHE A 86 -18.88 -8.21 -2.27
CA PHE A 86 -17.82 -7.23 -2.05
C PHE A 86 -16.88 -7.66 -0.91
N PRO A 87 -16.01 -8.66 -1.13
CA PRO A 87 -15.05 -9.09 -0.12
C PRO A 87 -14.07 -7.96 0.23
N LEU A 88 -13.64 -7.88 1.49
CA LEU A 88 -12.63 -6.90 1.91
C LEU A 88 -11.30 -7.11 1.17
N LEU A 89 -10.57 -6.02 0.91
CA LEU A 89 -9.25 -6.10 0.27
C LEU A 89 -8.24 -6.74 1.24
N SER A 90 -7.18 -7.32 0.68
CA SER A 90 -6.12 -7.99 1.44
C SER A 90 -5.55 -7.14 2.58
N TYR A 91 -5.46 -5.82 2.40
CA TYR A 91 -4.94 -4.89 3.42
C TYR A 91 -5.97 -4.36 4.42
N HIS A 92 -7.27 -4.69 4.28
CA HIS A 92 -8.23 -4.45 5.36
C HIS A 92 -7.92 -5.33 6.57
N ASN A 93 -7.40 -6.54 6.34
CA ASN A 93 -7.12 -7.52 7.39
C ASN A 93 -5.75 -7.33 8.06
N SER A 94 -4.78 -6.74 7.36
CA SER A 94 -3.45 -6.43 7.92
C SER A 94 -3.47 -5.31 8.98
N LEU A 95 -4.61 -4.63 9.16
CA LEU A 95 -4.81 -3.58 10.18
C LEU A 95 -5.01 -4.13 11.60
N LYS A 96 -5.25 -5.45 11.75
CA LYS A 96 -5.32 -6.07 13.08
C LYS A 96 -3.96 -6.19 13.75
N GLU A 97 -2.89 -6.14 12.96
CA GLU A 97 -1.54 -6.04 13.44
C GLU A 97 -1.14 -4.57 13.38
N GLU A 98 -0.73 -3.99 14.50
CA GLU A 98 -0.06 -2.69 14.49
C GLU A 98 1.02 -2.71 13.39
N LEU A 99 1.09 -1.67 12.57
CA LEU A 99 2.18 -1.50 11.61
C LEU A 99 3.49 -1.61 12.38
N LYS A 100 4.10 -2.81 12.37
CA LYS A 100 5.41 -3.04 12.93
C LYS A 100 6.37 -2.32 12.00
N LEU A 101 6.66 -1.06 12.36
CA LEU A 101 7.71 -0.31 11.70
C LEU A 101 8.97 -1.18 11.79
N PRO A 102 9.65 -1.43 10.66
CA PRO A 102 10.92 -2.13 10.70
C PRO A 102 11.83 -1.39 11.68
N GLU A 103 12.43 -2.11 12.63
CA GLU A 103 13.43 -1.52 13.51
C GLU A 103 14.49 -0.85 12.64
N SER A 104 14.80 0.43 12.91
CA SER A 104 15.87 1.10 12.19
C SER A 104 17.20 0.49 12.65
N VAL A 105 17.68 -0.50 11.92
CA VAL A 105 19.06 -0.97 12.03
C VAL A 105 19.94 0.14 11.46
N ASP A 106 20.97 0.56 12.18
CA ASP A 106 22.03 1.50 11.77
C ASP A 106 21.69 2.38 10.56
N ASN A 107 21.25 3.63 10.78
CA ASN A 107 20.94 4.65 9.77
C ASN A 107 20.08 4.22 8.55
N ILE A 108 19.49 3.03 8.54
CA ILE A 108 18.64 2.50 7.47
C ILE A 108 17.18 2.65 7.88
N THR A 109 16.36 3.07 6.93
CA THR A 109 14.92 3.17 7.06
C THR A 109 14.29 2.53 5.85
N TYR A 110 13.32 1.65 6.07
CA TYR A 110 12.44 1.15 5.03
C TYR A 110 11.33 2.18 4.77
N GLY A 111 11.22 2.64 3.53
CA GLY A 111 10.23 3.64 3.15
C GLY A 111 8.85 3.02 2.95
N LEU A 112 7.83 3.72 3.44
CA LEU A 112 6.43 3.46 3.19
C LEU A 112 5.85 4.55 2.29
N THR A 113 4.68 4.30 1.70
CA THR A 113 3.94 5.36 0.99
C THR A 113 3.68 6.51 1.96
N SER A 114 4.04 7.73 1.57
CA SER A 114 3.99 8.95 2.39
C SER A 114 5.03 9.09 3.50
N THR A 115 6.03 8.20 3.59
CA THR A 115 7.23 8.44 4.43
C THR A 115 7.95 9.70 3.95
N ARG A 116 8.33 10.56 4.89
CA ARG A 116 9.02 11.82 4.62
C ARG A 116 10.39 11.82 5.29
N ILE A 117 11.41 12.22 4.55
CA ILE A 117 12.74 12.50 5.13
C ILE A 117 12.93 14.01 5.16
N PRO A 118 12.86 14.65 6.34
CA PRO A 118 13.04 16.09 6.44
C PRO A 118 14.49 16.46 6.14
N ILE A 119 14.67 17.52 5.36
CA ILE A 119 16.01 18.03 5.02
C ILE A 119 16.51 18.92 6.15
N ARG A 120 15.62 19.73 6.75
CA ARG A 120 15.90 20.60 7.90
C ARG A 120 14.64 20.75 8.76
N PRO A 121 14.74 20.70 10.10
CA PRO A 121 15.89 20.19 10.86
C PRO A 121 16.18 18.73 10.53
N ILE A 122 17.40 18.24 10.82
CA ILE A 122 17.77 16.83 10.61
C ILE A 122 17.02 16.02 11.66
N LEU A 123 15.82 15.60 11.30
CA LEU A 123 14.98 14.68 12.05
C LEU A 123 15.00 13.37 11.28
N GLY A 124 14.85 12.26 12.01
CA GLY A 124 14.67 10.95 11.38
C GLY A 124 13.43 10.90 10.47
N PRO A 125 13.13 9.73 9.91
CA PRO A 125 11.95 9.56 9.07
C PRO A 125 10.65 9.97 9.78
N ASP A 126 9.84 10.77 9.08
CA ASP A 126 8.52 11.21 9.52
C ASP A 126 7.44 10.37 8.82
N ASN A 127 6.76 9.57 9.63
CA ASN A 127 5.62 8.73 9.24
C ASN A 127 4.28 9.28 9.76
N SER A 128 4.22 10.54 10.21
CA SER A 128 2.99 11.17 10.71
C SER A 128 1.88 11.31 9.66
N LYS A 129 2.20 11.12 8.38
CA LYS A 129 1.27 11.23 7.24
C LYS A 129 0.95 9.89 6.59
N LEU A 130 1.28 8.77 7.24
CA LEU A 130 0.78 7.48 6.81
C LEU A 130 -0.75 7.47 6.87
N VAL A 131 -1.37 6.81 5.89
CA VAL A 131 -2.82 6.64 5.87
C VAL A 131 -3.21 5.60 6.92
N VAL A 132 -4.10 6.00 7.82
CA VAL A 132 -4.70 5.12 8.83
C VAL A 132 -6.15 4.89 8.44
N LEU A 133 -6.52 3.61 8.29
CA LEU A 133 -7.90 3.24 7.97
C LEU A 133 -8.76 3.24 9.23
N GLN A 134 -9.99 3.69 9.09
CA GLN A 134 -10.99 3.74 10.17
C GLN A 134 -12.30 3.07 9.73
N PRO A 135 -12.32 1.73 9.56
CA PRO A 135 -13.48 1.03 9.00
C PRO A 135 -14.79 1.32 9.73
N GLN A 136 -14.77 1.40 11.07
CA GLN A 136 -15.97 1.66 11.86
C GLN A 136 -16.54 3.06 11.57
N ASN A 137 -15.69 4.09 11.56
CA ASN A 137 -16.11 5.45 11.23
C ASN A 137 -16.78 5.53 9.84
N TYR A 138 -16.31 4.75 8.87
CA TYR A 138 -16.88 4.72 7.53
C TYR A 138 -18.30 4.17 7.49
N ILE A 139 -18.61 3.20 8.35
CA ILE A 139 -19.94 2.62 8.51
C ILE A 139 -20.84 3.55 9.31
N ASP A 140 -20.33 4.12 10.40
CA ASP A 140 -21.09 5.04 11.24
C ASP A 140 -21.57 6.25 10.42
N THR A 141 -20.68 6.88 9.63
CA THR A 141 -21.05 7.97 8.72
C THR A 141 -22.09 7.55 7.67
N LEU A 142 -22.06 6.29 7.21
CA LEU A 142 -23.05 5.79 6.26
C LEU A 142 -24.43 5.64 6.92
N LEU A 143 -24.45 5.17 8.17
CA LEU A 143 -25.66 4.98 8.96
C LEU A 143 -26.23 6.29 9.49
N GLU A 144 -25.48 7.39 9.56
CA GLU A 144 -26.03 8.73 9.87
C GLU A 144 -27.10 9.17 8.85
N ASN A 145 -27.10 8.61 7.64
CA ASN A 145 -28.12 8.87 6.64
C ASN A 145 -29.37 8.00 6.85
N GLU A 146 -30.47 8.63 7.28
CA GLU A 146 -31.75 7.95 7.55
C GLU A 146 -32.40 7.33 6.29
N GLU A 147 -32.24 7.96 5.11
CA GLU A 147 -32.73 7.41 3.83
C GLU A 147 -31.98 6.12 3.47
N PHE A 148 -30.66 6.10 3.72
CA PHE A 148 -29.85 4.90 3.55
C PHE A 148 -30.33 3.78 4.48
N LYS A 149 -30.51 4.03 5.79
CA LYS A 149 -30.96 3.01 6.76
C LYS A 149 -32.26 2.34 6.35
N GLN A 150 -33.25 3.13 5.92
CA GLN A 150 -34.56 2.61 5.50
C GLN A 150 -34.42 1.71 4.27
N THR A 151 -33.71 2.18 3.25
CA THR A 151 -33.51 1.45 1.99
C THR A 151 -32.64 0.20 2.18
N PHE A 152 -31.60 0.31 3.02
CA PHE A 152 -30.65 -0.76 3.31
C PHE A 152 -31.32 -1.99 3.91
N THR A 153 -32.24 -1.79 4.85
CA THR A 153 -32.94 -2.92 5.50
C THR A 153 -33.75 -3.72 4.48
N ALA A 154 -34.48 -3.03 3.60
CA ALA A 154 -35.25 -3.67 2.54
C ALA A 154 -34.33 -4.37 1.51
N ALA A 155 -33.26 -3.70 1.07
CA ALA A 155 -32.29 -4.26 0.12
C ALA A 155 -31.59 -5.51 0.69
N LYS A 156 -31.22 -5.49 1.97
CA LYS A 156 -30.54 -6.61 2.64
C LYS A 156 -31.41 -7.86 2.71
N GLN A 157 -32.72 -7.71 2.93
CA GLN A 157 -33.66 -8.84 2.88
C GLN A 157 -33.76 -9.43 1.47
N GLN A 158 -33.79 -8.59 0.44
CA GLN A 158 -33.80 -9.04 -0.95
C GLN A 158 -32.51 -9.78 -1.33
N LEU A 159 -31.35 -9.25 -0.94
CA LEU A 159 -30.04 -9.88 -1.17
C LEU A 159 -29.94 -11.26 -0.51
N GLN A 160 -30.43 -11.40 0.73
CA GLN A 160 -30.48 -12.70 1.41
C GLN A 160 -31.30 -13.73 0.64
N ALA A 161 -32.48 -13.34 0.13
CA ALA A 161 -33.29 -14.23 -0.69
C ALA A 161 -32.58 -14.61 -2.01
N MET A 162 -31.88 -13.67 -2.64
CA MET A 162 -31.10 -13.94 -3.86
C MET A 162 -29.93 -14.91 -3.60
N HIS A 163 -29.23 -14.78 -2.48
CA HIS A 163 -28.17 -15.70 -2.09
C HIS A 163 -28.68 -17.12 -1.85
N GLU A 164 -29.85 -17.29 -1.24
CA GLU A 164 -30.45 -18.61 -1.07
C GLU A 164 -30.82 -19.25 -2.41
N ILE A 165 -31.34 -18.48 -3.37
CA ILE A 165 -31.60 -18.97 -4.72
C ILE A 165 -30.29 -19.36 -5.42
N ALA A 166 -29.24 -18.55 -5.30
CA ALA A 166 -27.94 -18.82 -5.93
C ALA A 166 -27.30 -20.15 -5.46
N LYS A 167 -27.56 -20.58 -4.22
CA LYS A 167 -27.10 -21.88 -3.69
C LYS A 167 -27.77 -23.09 -4.34
N THR A 168 -28.90 -22.92 -5.04
CA THR A 168 -29.76 -24.03 -5.50
C THR A 168 -29.46 -24.60 -6.89
N GLY A 169 -28.34 -24.22 -7.53
CA GLY A 169 -27.63 -25.19 -8.39
C GLY A 169 -27.51 -24.92 -9.89
N HIS A 170 -27.03 -23.74 -10.29
CA HIS A 170 -26.45 -23.54 -11.62
C HIS A 170 -25.08 -22.86 -11.52
N SER A 171 -24.08 -23.40 -12.22
CA SER A 171 -22.78 -22.74 -12.39
C SER A 171 -22.94 -21.66 -13.45
N TYR A 172 -22.94 -20.41 -13.02
CA TYR A 172 -22.87 -19.24 -13.88
C TYR A 172 -21.44 -18.70 -13.90
N PRO A 173 -21.01 -18.02 -14.98
CA PRO A 173 -19.73 -17.35 -14.99
C PRO A 173 -19.68 -16.27 -13.90
N GLU A 174 -18.55 -16.16 -13.24
CA GLU A 174 -18.29 -15.12 -12.25
C GLU A 174 -17.71 -13.89 -12.96
N ILE A 175 -18.20 -12.70 -12.58
CA ILE A 175 -17.75 -11.43 -13.14
C ILE A 175 -17.10 -10.62 -12.04
N ILE A 176 -15.82 -10.31 -12.21
CA ILE A 176 -15.04 -9.49 -11.28
C ILE A 176 -14.70 -8.16 -11.94
N PHE A 177 -15.19 -7.07 -11.35
CA PHE A 177 -14.88 -5.70 -11.78
C PHE A 177 -13.60 -5.22 -11.09
N LEU A 178 -12.46 -5.35 -11.77
CA LEU A 178 -11.15 -4.84 -11.30
C LEU A 178 -11.05 -3.30 -11.38
N GLY A 179 -11.92 -2.67 -12.17
CA GLY A 179 -12.05 -1.22 -12.24
C GLY A 179 -13.33 -0.81 -12.97
N THR A 180 -13.86 0.36 -12.62
CA THR A 180 -15.16 0.88 -13.10
C THR A 180 -15.10 2.36 -13.50
N GLY A 181 -13.90 2.92 -13.59
CA GLY A 181 -13.65 4.30 -14.02
C GLY A 181 -13.54 4.43 -15.54
N SER A 182 -14.03 5.55 -16.07
CA SER A 182 -13.88 5.91 -17.49
C SER A 182 -12.73 6.89 -17.69
N ALA A 183 -11.98 6.70 -18.78
CA ALA A 183 -10.86 7.54 -19.27
C ALA A 183 -9.64 7.70 -18.34
N CYS A 184 -9.83 8.11 -17.08
CA CYS A 184 -8.77 8.37 -16.12
C CYS A 184 -9.10 7.75 -14.75
N PRO A 185 -8.09 7.26 -14.00
CA PRO A 185 -8.31 6.80 -12.64
C PRO A 185 -8.75 7.98 -11.76
N SER A 186 -9.73 7.74 -10.89
CA SER A 186 -10.16 8.66 -9.85
C SER A 186 -9.73 8.16 -8.46
N LYS A 187 -9.82 9.01 -7.44
CA LYS A 187 -9.43 8.64 -6.06
C LYS A 187 -9.99 7.28 -5.61
N PRO A 188 -11.27 6.92 -5.88
CA PRO A 188 -11.79 5.61 -5.50
C PRO A 188 -11.89 4.57 -6.61
N ARG A 189 -11.69 4.92 -7.88
CA ARG A 189 -11.94 4.01 -9.00
C ARG A 189 -10.76 3.97 -9.97
N ASN A 190 -10.27 2.77 -10.24
CA ASN A 190 -9.36 2.55 -11.34
C ASN A 190 -10.11 2.54 -12.69
N THR A 191 -9.39 2.67 -13.79
CA THR A 191 -9.93 2.50 -15.15
C THR A 191 -10.56 1.12 -15.34
N SER A 192 -11.53 1.01 -16.25
CA SER A 192 -12.28 -0.22 -16.49
C SER A 192 -11.41 -1.47 -16.68
N GLY A 193 -11.75 -2.52 -15.94
CA GLY A 193 -11.20 -3.86 -16.09
C GLY A 193 -12.22 -4.90 -15.62
N ILE A 194 -12.54 -5.86 -16.48
CA ILE A 194 -13.58 -6.88 -16.22
C ILE A 194 -12.94 -8.24 -16.46
N LEU A 195 -12.95 -9.09 -15.44
CA LEU A 195 -12.53 -10.48 -15.51
C LEU A 195 -13.78 -11.37 -15.50
N ILE A 196 -13.83 -12.34 -16.40
CA ILE A 196 -14.91 -13.32 -16.51
C ILE A 196 -14.27 -14.70 -16.42
N HIS A 197 -14.71 -15.56 -15.49
CA HIS A 197 -14.21 -16.93 -15.37
C HIS A 197 -15.30 -17.93 -14.96
#